data_AF-A0A397U9U4-F1
#
_entry.id   AF-A0A397U9U4-F1
#
_cell.length_a   1.000
_cell.length_b   1.000
_cell.length_c   1.000
_cell.angle_alpha   90.00
_cell.angle_beta   90.00
_cell.angle_gamma   90.00
#
_symmetry.space_group_name_H-M   'P 1'
#
loop_
_entity.id
_entity.type
_entity.pdbx_description
1 polymer ?
#
loop_
_entity_poly.entity_id
_entity_poly.type
_entity_poly.pdbx_seq_one_letter_code
_entity_poly.pdbx_strand_id
1 'polypeptide(L)'
;SSEDDSSQDVEKYKDIRPSWCQPHNIRAALIRQASIDPETIFGSIQPLDMNAIFKGYEHKFRKRTSSANWSGTDALTSREKTEYKIHMGYK
;
A
#
# COMPACT_ATOMS: atom_id res chain seq x y z
N SER A 1 -22.43 -16.98 -27.57
CA SER A 1 -21.60 -16.63 -26.41
C SER A 1 -21.36 -15.13 -26.44
N SER A 2 -21.88 -14.42 -25.44
CA SER A 2 -21.66 -12.99 -25.24
C SER A 2 -20.26 -12.72 -24.69
N GLU A 3 -19.68 -11.62 -25.19
CA GLU A 3 -18.96 -10.59 -24.43
C GLU A 3 -17.58 -10.91 -23.85
N ASP A 4 -16.55 -10.68 -24.68
CA ASP A 4 -15.24 -10.19 -24.24
C ASP A 4 -15.09 -8.72 -24.69
N ASP A 5 -15.90 -7.83 -24.11
CA ASP A 5 -15.81 -6.38 -24.30
C ASP A 5 -15.25 -5.72 -23.03
N SER A 6 -13.99 -6.01 -22.71
CA SER A 6 -13.23 -5.34 -21.63
C SER A 6 -11.85 -4.84 -22.07
N SER A 7 -11.58 -4.81 -23.37
CA SER A 7 -10.25 -4.45 -23.92
C SER A 7 -10.21 -3.08 -24.60
N GLN A 8 -11.32 -2.33 -24.66
CA GLN A 8 -11.35 -1.02 -25.34
C GLN A 8 -11.04 0.18 -24.41
N ASP A 9 -11.29 0.07 -23.11
CA ASP A 9 -10.99 1.16 -22.15
C ASP A 9 -9.50 1.28 -21.80
N VAL A 10 -8.70 0.24 -22.07
CA VAL A 10 -7.25 0.25 -21.79
C VAL A 10 -6.43 0.98 -22.87
N GLU A 11 -7.00 1.33 -24.02
CA GLU A 11 -6.26 2.00 -25.09
C GLU A 11 -6.17 3.52 -24.91
N LYS A 12 -7.21 4.17 -24.39
CA LYS A 12 -7.22 5.63 -24.19
C LYS A 12 -6.24 6.14 -23.13
N TYR A 13 -5.82 5.31 -22.19
CA TYR A 13 -4.86 5.67 -21.13
C TYR A 13 -3.39 5.38 -21.50
N LYS A 14 -3.12 4.69 -22.62
CA LYS A 14 -1.74 4.36 -23.03
C LYS A 14 -0.96 5.60 -23.46
N ASP A 15 -1.64 6.61 -23.98
CA ASP A 15 -1.00 7.74 -24.68
C ASP A 15 -0.60 8.91 -23.77
N ILE A 16 -1.09 8.95 -22.53
CA ILE A 16 -0.73 9.98 -21.53
C ILE A 16 -0.01 9.33 -20.35
N ARG A 17 0.91 8.39 -20.62
CA ARG A 17 1.80 7.92 -19.55
C ARG A 17 2.93 8.92 -19.37
N PRO A 18 3.06 9.54 -18.17
CA PRO A 18 4.17 10.43 -17.90
C PRO A 18 5.50 9.68 -18.06
N SER A 19 6.57 10.41 -18.38
CA SER A 19 7.86 9.83 -18.73
C SER A 19 8.42 8.87 -17.66
N TRP A 20 8.13 9.12 -16.38
CA TRP A 20 8.54 8.25 -15.28
C TRP A 20 7.87 6.86 -15.28
N CYS A 21 6.68 6.73 -15.90
CA CYS A 21 5.96 5.45 -16.05
C CYS A 21 6.50 4.59 -17.21
N GLN A 22 7.45 5.09 -18.00
CA GLN A 22 7.99 4.36 -19.15
C GLN A 22 8.91 3.20 -18.70
N PRO A 23 8.96 2.06 -19.42
CA PRO A 23 9.64 0.85 -18.94
C PRO A 23 11.13 1.00 -18.59
N HIS A 24 11.83 1.95 -19.22
CA HIS A 24 13.24 2.23 -18.93
C HIS A 24 13.38 3.09 -17.67
N ASN A 25 12.57 4.16 -17.56
CA ASN A 25 12.61 5.09 -16.44
C ASN A 25 12.10 4.46 -15.14
N ILE A 26 11.04 3.66 -15.21
CA ILE A 26 10.48 2.98 -14.04
C ILE A 26 11.46 1.95 -13.47
N ARG A 27 12.19 1.21 -14.32
CA ARG A 27 13.24 0.26 -13.86
C ARG A 27 14.35 0.99 -13.12
N ALA A 28 14.87 2.08 -13.69
CA ALA A 28 15.89 2.88 -13.02
C ALA A 28 15.39 3.47 -11.70
N ALA A 29 14.14 3.93 -11.65
CA ALA A 29 13.52 4.44 -10.42
C ALA A 29 13.38 3.34 -9.35
N LEU A 30 12.87 2.16 -9.71
CA LEU A 30 12.70 1.02 -8.81
C LEU A 30 14.03 0.55 -8.22
N ILE A 31 15.09 0.46 -9.04
CA ILE A 31 16.44 0.10 -8.55
C ILE A 31 16.92 1.11 -7.50
N ARG A 32 16.72 2.40 -7.72
CA ARG A 32 17.09 3.43 -6.74
C ARG A 32 16.23 3.38 -5.47
N GLN A 33 14.94 3.09 -5.61
CA GLN A 33 14.01 3.04 -4.47
C GLN A 33 14.17 1.78 -3.62
N ALA A 34 14.72 0.70 -4.17
CA ALA A 34 14.81 -0.60 -3.51
C ALA A 34 15.56 -0.58 -2.17
N SER A 35 16.55 0.31 -2.00
CA SER A 35 17.36 0.43 -0.77
C SER A 35 16.85 1.48 0.21
N ILE A 36 15.77 2.19 -0.10
CA ILE A 36 15.25 3.29 0.72
C ILE A 36 14.29 2.71 1.76
N ASP A 37 14.54 2.97 3.05
CA ASP A 37 13.63 2.56 4.13
C ASP A 37 12.32 3.39 4.06
N PRO A 38 11.17 2.78 3.76
CA PRO A 38 9.91 3.50 3.68
C PRO A 38 9.49 4.11 5.04
N GLU A 39 9.89 3.53 6.18
CA GLU A 39 9.56 4.09 7.49
C GLU A 39 10.23 5.45 7.72
N THR A 40 11.39 5.71 7.11
CA THR A 40 12.07 7.02 7.24
C THR A 40 11.36 8.14 6.49
N ILE A 41 10.56 7.79 5.47
CA ILE A 41 9.83 8.74 4.63
C ILE A 41 8.39 8.92 5.15
N PHE A 42 7.69 7.81 5.38
CA PHE A 42 6.26 7.82 5.70
C PHE A 42 5.97 7.69 7.20
N GLY A 43 6.96 7.29 8.00
CA GLY A 43 6.77 6.98 9.40
C GLY A 43 6.02 5.67 9.64
N SER A 44 5.65 5.42 10.90
CA SER A 44 4.89 4.24 11.28
C SER A 44 3.41 4.38 10.90
N ILE A 45 2.88 3.36 10.23
CA ILE A 45 1.47 3.28 9.86
C ILE A 45 0.62 3.25 11.12
N GLN A 46 -0.17 4.31 11.31
CA GLN A 46 -1.07 4.44 12.44
C GLN A 46 -2.33 3.58 12.25
N PRO A 47 -2.97 3.13 13.34
CA PRO A 47 -4.25 2.44 13.24
C PRO A 47 -5.30 3.34 12.56
N LEU A 48 -6.13 2.72 11.72
CA LEU A 48 -7.18 3.41 10.98
C LEU A 48 -8.32 3.85 11.91
N ASP A 49 -8.51 5.16 12.08
CA ASP A 49 -9.66 5.71 12.80
C ASP A 49 -10.81 6.01 11.83
N MET A 50 -11.80 5.11 11.82
CA MET A 50 -13.00 5.24 10.98
C MET A 50 -13.84 6.47 11.34
N ASN A 51 -13.89 6.87 12.62
CA ASN A 51 -14.66 8.04 13.04
C ASN A 51 -14.00 9.33 12.55
N ALA A 52 -12.67 9.38 12.51
CA ALA A 52 -11.94 10.53 11.99
C ALA A 52 -12.07 10.67 10.46
N ILE A 53 -12.19 9.57 9.72
CA ILE A 53 -12.32 9.56 8.26
C ILE A 53 -13.73 9.93 7.82
N PHE A 54 -14.75 9.35 8.46
CA PHE A 54 -16.16 9.52 8.09
C PHE A 54 -16.88 10.49 9.03
N LYS A 55 -16.28 11.66 9.28
CA LYS A 55 -16.91 12.72 10.10
C LYS A 55 -18.27 13.13 9.50
N GLY A 56 -19.32 13.12 10.31
CA GLY A 56 -20.67 13.54 9.90
C GLY A 56 -21.56 12.41 9.36
N TYR A 57 -21.08 11.17 9.31
CA TYR A 57 -21.90 10.00 9.00
C TYR A 57 -22.44 9.34 10.28
N GLU A 58 -23.77 9.25 10.43
CA GLU A 58 -24.41 8.64 11.61
C GLU A 58 -24.51 7.11 11.57
N HIS A 59 -23.94 6.47 10.54
CA HIS A 59 -23.99 5.02 10.42
C HIS A 59 -23.03 4.35 11.42
N LYS A 60 -23.57 3.46 12.24
CA LYS A 60 -22.77 2.62 13.14
C LYS A 60 -21.91 1.68 12.29
N PHE A 61 -20.59 1.85 12.35
CA PHE A 61 -19.67 0.85 11.81
C PHE A 61 -19.97 -0.51 12.45
N ARG A 62 -20.18 -1.53 11.62
CA ARG A 62 -20.37 -2.90 12.12
C ARG A 62 -19.17 -3.27 12.98
N LYS A 63 -19.45 -3.84 14.16
CA LYS A 63 -18.42 -4.40 15.02
C LYS A 63 -17.63 -5.44 14.21
N ARG A 64 -16.31 -5.30 14.27
CA ARG A 64 -15.36 -6.16 13.56
C ARG A 64 -15.56 -7.63 13.97
N THR A 65 -15.49 -8.54 12.99
CA THR A 65 -15.43 -10.00 13.19
C THR A 65 -13.96 -10.45 13.36
N SER A 66 -13.70 -11.74 13.57
CA SER A 66 -12.36 -12.29 13.89
C SER A 66 -11.24 -11.92 12.92
N SER A 67 -11.53 -11.62 11.65
CA SER A 67 -10.55 -11.19 10.62
C SER A 67 -9.89 -9.83 10.90
N ALA A 68 -10.42 -9.13 11.89
CA ALA A 68 -10.03 -7.77 12.22
C ALA A 68 -9.36 -7.65 13.60
N ASN A 69 -9.26 -8.76 14.35
CA ASN A 69 -8.56 -8.80 15.62
C ASN A 69 -7.12 -9.29 15.42
N TRP A 70 -6.26 -8.40 14.95
CA TRP A 70 -4.79 -8.55 15.00
C TRP A 70 -4.20 -7.94 16.28
N SER A 71 -5.06 -7.36 17.14
CA SER A 71 -4.68 -6.84 18.46
C SER A 71 -4.51 -8.00 19.45
N GLY A 72 -3.28 -8.50 19.55
CA GLY A 72 -2.90 -9.60 20.43
C GLY A 72 -1.44 -10.00 20.24
N THR A 73 -1.14 -11.29 20.42
CA THR A 73 0.19 -11.93 20.25
C THR A 73 0.80 -11.81 18.86
N ASP A 74 0.07 -11.27 17.89
CA ASP A 74 0.46 -11.09 16.49
C ASP A 74 0.84 -9.63 16.16
N ALA A 75 1.03 -8.80 17.19
CA ALA A 75 1.56 -7.46 17.03
C ALA A 75 3.06 -7.54 16.71
N LEU A 76 3.47 -6.88 15.62
CA LEU A 76 4.85 -6.84 15.17
C LEU A 76 5.78 -6.30 16.27
N THR A 77 6.65 -7.15 16.79
CA THR A 77 7.61 -6.83 17.84
C THR A 77 8.74 -5.95 17.31
N SER A 78 9.40 -5.22 18.21
CA SER A 78 10.60 -4.42 17.87
C SER A 78 11.71 -5.26 17.25
N ARG A 79 11.79 -6.54 17.62
CA ARG A 79 12.74 -7.51 17.06
C ARG A 79 12.42 -7.81 15.60
N GLU A 80 11.18 -8.15 15.29
CA GLU A 80 10.73 -8.45 13.91
C GLU A 80 10.90 -7.24 12.99
N LYS A 81 10.64 -6.02 13.49
CA LYS A 81 10.92 -4.77 12.74
C LYS A 81 12.41 -4.62 12.41
N THR A 82 13.28 -4.93 13.37
CA THR A 82 14.74 -4.82 13.17
C THR A 82 15.23 -5.88 12.19
N GLU A 83 14.76 -7.11 12.33
CA GLU A 83 15.08 -8.23 11.44
C GLU A 83 14.61 -7.98 10.01
N TYR A 84 13.40 -7.42 9.85
CA TYR A 84 12.88 -6.95 8.57
C TYR A 84 13.80 -5.91 7.91
N LYS A 85 14.22 -4.88 8.65
CA LYS A 85 15.12 -3.84 8.11
C LYS A 85 16.46 -4.43 7.66
N ILE A 86 17.04 -5.33 8.46
CA ILE A 86 18.27 -6.03 8.12
C ILE A 86 18.09 -6.88 6.86
N HIS A 87 17.01 -7.65 6.77
CA HIS A 87 16.71 -8.50 5.60
C HIS A 87 16.53 -7.69 4.32
N MET A 88 15.87 -6.53 4.41
CA MET A 88 15.64 -5.62 3.30
C MET A 88 16.87 -4.76 2.94
N GLY A 89 17.95 -4.81 3.74
CA GLY A 89 19.15 -3.99 3.52
C GLY A 89 18.94 -2.50 3.80
N TYR A 90 17.89 -2.18 4.57
CA TYR A 90 17.63 -0.82 5.05
C TYR A 90 18.65 -0.46 6.13
N LYS A 91 19.31 0.69 5.98
CA LYS A 91 20.32 1.20 6.93
C LYS A 91 19.75 2.24 7.88
#